data_AF-A0A972C9T7-F1
#
_entry.id   AF-A0A972C9T7-F1
#
_cell.length_a   1.000
_cell.length_b   1.000
_cell.length_c   1.000
_cell.angle_alpha   90.00
_cell.angle_beta   90.00
_cell.angle_gamma   90.00
#
_symmetry.space_group_name_H-M   'P 1'
#
loop_
_entity.id
_entity.type
_entity.pdbx_description
1 polymer ?
#
loop_
_entity_poly.entity_id
_entity_poly.type
_entity_poly.pdbx_seq_one_letter_code
_entity_poly.pdbx_strand_id
1 'polypeptide(L)'
;MVDLTRVKPYGDTLNDGMVQLSFTLPLPYGEEAKEAARQLVMKMGIKEPSVVYSKDLAGFTYFIVYGRAVHTVDYTKIKVPKVEVDTMTKEEVEEYIRENIKRNIVVVGACTGTDAHTVGIDAIMNMKGYAGHFGLERYEGIEAHNLGSQVPNEELVAKALEVDADAILVSQVVTEKNAHIPNLTELVELLEAEGIRDKLVLVCGGP
;
A
#
# COMPACT_ATOMS: atom_id res chain seq x y z
N MET A 1 -2.40 -0.74 -38.34
CA MET A 1 -2.06 -0.01 -37.09
C MET A 1 -3.28 0.02 -36.21
N VAL A 2 -3.12 -0.16 -34.89
CA VAL A 2 -4.22 -0.14 -33.93
C VAL A 2 -4.70 1.29 -33.71
N ASP A 3 -6.01 1.52 -33.72
CA ASP A 3 -6.60 2.81 -33.39
C ASP A 3 -6.58 3.01 -31.86
N LEU A 4 -5.63 3.81 -31.38
CA LEU A 4 -5.46 4.09 -29.96
C LEU A 4 -6.60 4.92 -29.35
N THR A 5 -7.47 5.52 -30.16
CA THR A 5 -8.64 6.25 -29.67
C THR A 5 -9.83 5.34 -29.40
N ARG A 6 -9.79 4.09 -29.88
CA ARG A 6 -10.89 3.12 -29.79
C ARG A 6 -10.39 1.71 -29.44
N VAL A 7 -9.59 1.60 -28.41
CA VAL A 7 -9.04 0.32 -27.93
C VAL A 7 -10.15 -0.56 -27.36
N LYS A 8 -10.17 -1.84 -27.71
CA LYS A 8 -11.05 -2.87 -27.14
C LYS A 8 -10.34 -4.24 -27.08
N PRO A 9 -10.87 -5.20 -26.29
CA PRO A 9 -10.33 -6.55 -26.21
C PRO A 9 -10.22 -7.24 -27.57
N TYR A 10 -9.26 -8.15 -27.69
CA TYR A 10 -9.05 -9.00 -28.86
C TYR A 10 -9.07 -10.47 -28.44
N GLY A 11 -9.66 -11.33 -29.27
CA GLY A 11 -9.55 -12.79 -29.16
C GLY A 11 -8.75 -13.36 -30.31
N ASP A 12 -9.37 -13.39 -31.50
CA ASP A 12 -8.83 -14.01 -32.72
C ASP A 12 -8.54 -12.99 -33.83
N THR A 13 -9.32 -11.92 -33.93
CA THR A 13 -9.18 -10.88 -34.95
C THR A 13 -9.07 -9.50 -34.32
N LEU A 14 -8.24 -8.63 -34.91
CA LEU A 14 -8.12 -7.26 -34.44
C LEU A 14 -9.51 -6.58 -34.43
N ASN A 15 -9.87 -5.96 -33.29
CA ASN A 15 -11.16 -5.32 -33.06
C ASN A 15 -12.38 -6.26 -32.98
N ASP A 16 -12.22 -7.55 -32.70
CA ASP A 16 -13.36 -8.46 -32.52
C ASP A 16 -14.13 -8.26 -31.20
N GLY A 17 -13.51 -7.61 -30.21
CA GLY A 17 -14.09 -7.32 -28.90
C GLY A 17 -14.18 -8.53 -27.98
N MET A 18 -13.58 -9.67 -28.35
CA MET A 18 -13.79 -10.92 -27.62
C MET A 18 -13.16 -10.83 -26.22
N VAL A 19 -13.93 -11.21 -25.20
CA VAL A 19 -13.49 -11.20 -23.81
C VAL A 19 -14.06 -12.42 -23.09
N GLN A 20 -13.25 -12.96 -22.18
CA GLN A 20 -13.69 -13.96 -21.20
C GLN A 20 -13.95 -13.25 -19.87
N LEU A 21 -15.13 -13.47 -19.29
CA LEU A 21 -15.46 -13.05 -17.94
C LEU A 21 -15.70 -14.29 -17.08
N SER A 22 -15.12 -14.32 -15.89
CA SER A 22 -15.45 -15.32 -14.87
C SER A 22 -15.93 -14.65 -13.59
N PHE A 23 -16.99 -15.20 -13.00
CA PHE A 23 -17.63 -14.65 -11.80
C PHE A 23 -18.52 -15.69 -11.15
N THR A 24 -18.95 -15.41 -9.92
CA THR A 24 -19.85 -16.26 -9.14
C THR A 24 -21.14 -15.51 -8.83
N LEU A 25 -22.29 -16.18 -8.93
CA LEU A 25 -23.57 -15.67 -8.43
C LEU A 25 -24.05 -16.47 -7.22
N PRO A 26 -24.68 -15.84 -6.22
CA PRO A 26 -25.32 -16.50 -5.08
C PRO A 26 -26.65 -17.14 -5.48
N LEU A 27 -26.59 -18.02 -6.48
CA LEU A 27 -27.74 -18.74 -7.04
C LEU A 27 -27.46 -20.24 -7.03
N PRO A 28 -28.49 -21.07 -6.79
CA PRO A 28 -28.37 -22.51 -6.91
C PRO A 28 -27.97 -22.90 -8.34
N TYR A 29 -27.18 -23.97 -8.46
CA TYR A 29 -26.75 -24.47 -9.76
C TYR A 29 -27.94 -24.91 -10.61
N GLY A 30 -28.08 -24.33 -11.80
CA GLY A 30 -29.19 -24.60 -12.70
C GLY A 30 -29.20 -23.73 -13.95
N GLU A 31 -30.17 -23.96 -14.83
CA GLU A 31 -30.34 -23.20 -16.07
C GLU A 31 -30.77 -21.76 -15.81
N GLU A 32 -31.56 -21.51 -14.76
CA GLU A 32 -31.95 -20.18 -14.31
C GLU A 32 -30.71 -19.35 -13.91
N ALA A 33 -29.73 -20.00 -13.30
CA ALA A 33 -28.48 -19.35 -12.90
C ALA A 33 -27.60 -19.00 -14.12
N LYS A 34 -27.57 -19.87 -15.13
CA LYS A 34 -26.90 -19.57 -16.42
C LYS A 34 -27.57 -18.43 -17.16
N GLU A 35 -28.90 -18.38 -17.19
CA GLU A 35 -29.63 -17.29 -17.82
C GLU A 35 -29.45 -15.97 -17.07
N ALA A 36 -29.43 -16.01 -15.72
CA ALA A 36 -29.10 -14.84 -14.91
C ALA A 36 -27.68 -14.32 -15.21
N ALA A 37 -26.70 -15.22 -15.30
CA ALA A 37 -25.33 -14.88 -15.69
C ALA A 37 -25.28 -14.25 -17.10
N ARG A 38 -25.98 -14.83 -18.07
CA ARG A 38 -26.06 -14.30 -19.45
C ARG A 38 -26.66 -12.89 -19.48
N GLN A 39 -27.77 -12.66 -18.77
CA GLN A 39 -28.42 -11.35 -18.70
C GLN A 39 -27.55 -10.30 -18.01
N LEU A 40 -26.87 -10.67 -16.93
CA LEU A 40 -25.94 -9.78 -16.25
C LEU A 40 -24.82 -9.33 -17.18
N VAL A 41 -24.20 -10.28 -17.89
CA VAL A 41 -23.12 -10.00 -18.83
C VAL A 41 -23.60 -9.11 -19.99
N MET A 42 -24.82 -9.29 -20.49
CA MET A 42 -25.40 -8.37 -21.48
C MET A 42 -25.52 -6.93 -20.95
N LYS A 43 -25.95 -6.76 -19.69
CA LYS A 43 -26.06 -5.44 -19.04
C LYS A 43 -24.69 -4.78 -18.81
N MET A 44 -23.61 -5.55 -18.78
CA MET A 44 -22.23 -5.04 -18.72
C MET A 44 -21.69 -4.57 -20.08
N GLY A 45 -22.51 -4.61 -21.14
CA GLY A 45 -22.10 -4.19 -22.49
C GLY A 45 -21.36 -5.27 -23.28
N ILE A 46 -21.52 -6.53 -22.91
CA ILE A 46 -20.96 -7.68 -23.63
C ILE A 46 -22.08 -8.31 -24.48
N LYS A 47 -21.94 -8.23 -25.79
CA LYS A 47 -22.86 -8.82 -26.77
C LYS A 47 -22.59 -10.31 -26.97
N GLU A 48 -23.64 -11.02 -27.37
CA GLU A 48 -23.61 -12.46 -27.67
C GLU A 48 -22.94 -13.30 -26.55
N PRO A 49 -23.28 -13.09 -25.25
CA PRO A 49 -22.62 -13.82 -24.19
C PRO A 49 -23.02 -15.30 -24.19
N SER A 50 -22.00 -16.15 -24.11
CA SER A 50 -22.11 -17.61 -24.10
C SER A 50 -21.47 -18.14 -22.82
N VAL A 51 -22.27 -18.77 -21.96
CA VAL A 51 -21.79 -19.45 -20.75
C VAL A 51 -21.16 -20.77 -21.18
N VAL A 52 -19.84 -20.86 -21.16
CA VAL A 52 -19.09 -22.06 -21.59
C VAL A 52 -18.81 -23.02 -20.44
N TYR A 53 -18.85 -22.53 -19.20
CA TYR A 53 -18.63 -23.34 -18.02
C TYR A 53 -19.48 -22.83 -16.87
N SER A 54 -20.04 -23.75 -16.10
CA SER A 54 -20.72 -23.46 -14.84
C SER A 54 -20.39 -24.55 -13.82
N LYS A 55 -20.15 -24.17 -12.56
CA LYS A 55 -19.86 -25.13 -11.47
C LYS A 55 -20.59 -24.74 -10.20
N ASP A 56 -21.21 -25.72 -9.55
CA ASP A 56 -21.80 -25.58 -8.21
C ASP A 56 -20.71 -25.41 -7.15
N LEU A 57 -20.92 -24.44 -6.25
CA LEU A 57 -20.10 -24.11 -5.10
C LEU A 57 -20.91 -24.16 -3.80
N ALA A 58 -21.91 -25.06 -3.73
CA ALA A 58 -22.77 -25.28 -2.55
C ALA A 58 -23.57 -24.03 -2.15
N GLY A 59 -24.58 -23.69 -2.96
CA GLY A 59 -25.45 -22.52 -2.77
C GLY A 59 -25.03 -21.29 -3.60
N PHE A 60 -23.93 -21.42 -4.33
CA PHE A 60 -23.42 -20.44 -5.28
C PHE A 60 -23.08 -21.15 -6.59
N THR A 61 -23.08 -20.41 -7.70
CA THR A 61 -22.67 -20.94 -9.01
C THR A 61 -21.57 -20.08 -9.61
N TYR A 62 -20.45 -20.70 -9.93
CA TYR A 62 -19.36 -20.09 -10.69
C TYR A 62 -19.61 -20.24 -12.19
N PHE A 63 -19.28 -19.20 -12.97
CA PHE A 63 -19.46 -19.15 -14.42
C PHE A 63 -18.20 -18.71 -15.13
N ILE A 64 -18.01 -19.21 -16.36
CA ILE A 64 -17.11 -18.64 -17.37
C ILE A 64 -17.96 -18.30 -18.58
N VAL A 65 -17.88 -17.05 -19.02
CA VAL A 65 -18.68 -16.50 -20.11
C VAL A 65 -17.78 -15.86 -21.13
N TYR A 66 -17.97 -16.18 -22.41
CA TYR A 66 -17.35 -15.47 -23.53
C TYR A 66 -18.35 -14.54 -24.17
N GLY A 67 -17.91 -13.39 -24.67
CA GLY A 67 -18.74 -12.52 -25.47
C GLY A 67 -17.95 -11.34 -26.02
N ARG A 68 -18.64 -10.42 -26.70
CA ARG A 68 -18.02 -9.30 -27.42
C ARG A 68 -18.29 -7.98 -26.70
N ALA A 69 -17.26 -7.39 -26.10
CA ALA A 69 -17.31 -6.08 -25.49
C ALA A 69 -17.57 -5.00 -26.57
N VAL A 70 -18.62 -4.19 -26.37
CA VAL A 70 -18.96 -3.10 -27.30
C VAL A 70 -18.28 -1.78 -26.98
N HIS A 71 -17.85 -1.63 -25.73
CA HIS A 71 -17.20 -0.42 -25.25
C HIS A 71 -15.76 -0.35 -25.72
N THR A 72 -15.31 0.87 -26.02
CA THR A 72 -13.94 1.17 -26.41
C THR A 72 -13.38 2.23 -25.49
N VAL A 73 -12.07 2.19 -25.25
CA VAL A 73 -11.35 3.17 -24.44
C VAL A 73 -10.43 3.99 -25.34
N ASP A 74 -10.42 5.31 -25.13
CA ASP A 74 -9.47 6.22 -25.76
C ASP A 74 -8.19 6.27 -24.91
N TYR A 75 -7.18 5.52 -25.33
CA TYR A 75 -5.91 5.43 -24.62
C TYR A 75 -5.20 6.78 -24.52
N THR A 76 -5.38 7.66 -25.52
CA THR A 76 -4.69 8.95 -25.59
C THR A 76 -5.16 9.94 -24.51
N LYS A 77 -6.33 9.71 -23.93
CA LYS A 77 -6.92 10.55 -22.87
C LYS A 77 -6.66 10.03 -21.46
N ILE A 78 -6.07 8.84 -21.32
CA ILE A 78 -5.80 8.26 -20.00
C ILE A 78 -4.67 9.06 -19.33
N LYS A 79 -5.02 9.81 -18.28
CA LYS A 79 -4.07 10.44 -17.38
C LYS A 79 -3.87 9.54 -16.17
N VAL A 80 -2.79 8.77 -16.18
CA VAL A 80 -2.34 8.06 -14.97
C VAL A 80 -1.54 9.07 -14.16
N PRO A 81 -1.95 9.42 -12.92
CA PRO A 81 -1.07 10.12 -11.99
C PRO A 81 0.07 9.16 -11.66
N LYS A 82 1.14 9.25 -12.44
CA LYS A 82 2.40 8.66 -12.08
C LYS A 82 2.95 9.49 -10.94
N VAL A 83 2.67 9.09 -9.71
CA VAL A 83 3.56 9.49 -8.62
C VAL A 83 4.81 8.65 -8.85
N GLU A 84 5.69 9.14 -9.72
CA GLU A 84 7.08 8.67 -9.78
C GLU A 84 7.71 9.16 -8.47
N VAL A 85 7.49 8.40 -7.40
CA VAL A 85 8.34 8.52 -6.22
C VAL A 85 9.64 7.85 -6.65
N ASP A 86 10.69 8.64 -6.86
CA ASP A 86 12.04 8.09 -6.97
C ASP A 86 12.36 7.42 -5.64
N THR A 87 12.22 6.10 -5.60
CA THR A 87 12.59 5.27 -4.45
C THR A 87 13.98 4.73 -4.67
N MET A 88 14.87 4.96 -3.71
CA MET A 88 16.21 4.38 -3.73
C MET A 88 16.15 2.92 -3.28
N THR A 89 16.98 2.06 -3.87
CA THR A 89 17.21 0.71 -3.37
C THR A 89 18.06 0.76 -2.09
N LYS A 90 18.18 -0.39 -1.41
CA LYS A 90 19.00 -0.50 -0.19
C LYS A 90 20.44 -0.07 -0.46
N GLU A 91 21.02 -0.59 -1.54
CA GLU A 91 22.41 -0.33 -1.93
C GLU A 91 22.62 1.15 -2.32
N GLU A 92 21.64 1.76 -2.99
CA GLU A 92 21.67 3.18 -3.34
C GLU A 92 21.63 4.07 -2.09
N VAL A 93 20.82 3.71 -1.08
CA VAL A 93 20.79 4.43 0.20
C VAL A 93 22.14 4.32 0.92
N GLU A 94 22.72 3.13 0.99
CA GLU A 94 24.03 2.89 1.64
C GLU A 94 25.16 3.67 0.95
N GLU A 95 25.16 3.70 -0.39
CA GLU A 95 26.10 4.51 -1.17
C GLU A 95 25.90 6.01 -0.93
N TYR A 96 24.65 6.46 -0.90
CA TYR A 96 24.34 7.86 -0.63
C TYR A 96 24.80 8.32 0.76
N ILE A 97 24.59 7.50 1.78
CA ILE A 97 25.07 7.77 3.15
C ILE A 97 26.60 7.90 3.14
N ARG A 98 27.29 6.96 2.49
CA ARG A 98 28.76 6.94 2.41
C ARG A 98 29.34 8.14 1.66
N GLU A 99 28.74 8.55 0.55
CA GLU A 99 29.26 9.62 -0.30
C GLU A 99 28.88 11.02 0.18
N ASN A 100 27.64 11.20 0.65
CA ASN A 100 27.07 12.53 0.92
C ASN A 100 27.04 12.86 2.41
N ILE A 101 26.66 11.91 3.27
CA ILE A 101 26.51 12.14 4.71
C ILE A 101 27.81 11.87 5.47
N LYS A 102 28.57 10.85 5.04
CA LYS A 102 29.91 10.49 5.53
C LYS A 102 29.99 10.16 7.02
N ARG A 103 28.84 9.87 7.64
CA ARG A 103 28.70 9.36 9.02
C ARG A 103 27.45 8.49 9.10
N ASN A 104 27.34 7.73 10.19
CA ASN A 104 26.13 6.97 10.47
C ASN A 104 24.95 7.91 10.75
N ILE A 105 23.78 7.54 10.26
CA ILE A 105 22.50 8.18 10.59
C ILE A 105 21.90 7.44 11.77
N VAL A 106 21.52 8.15 12.83
CA VAL A 106 20.86 7.55 14.00
C VAL A 106 19.35 7.76 13.91
N VAL A 107 18.59 6.67 13.94
CA VAL A 107 17.12 6.68 13.82
C VAL A 107 16.51 6.04 15.05
N VAL A 108 15.65 6.78 15.76
CA VAL A 108 14.90 6.25 16.91
C VAL A 108 13.45 6.04 16.50
N GLY A 109 12.87 4.89 16.80
CA GLY A 109 11.47 4.63 16.50
C GLY A 109 10.70 4.00 17.64
N ALA A 110 9.42 4.33 17.73
CA ALA A 110 8.52 3.84 18.78
C ALA A 110 7.05 3.94 18.36
N CYS A 111 6.19 3.12 18.98
CA CYS A 111 4.76 3.41 19.09
C CYS A 111 4.53 4.20 20.37
N THR A 112 4.07 5.44 20.25
CA THR A 112 3.97 6.37 21.38
C THR A 112 2.62 6.33 22.09
N GLY A 113 2.60 6.78 23.34
CA GLY A 113 1.39 6.88 24.15
C GLY A 113 0.89 5.52 24.64
N THR A 114 -0.39 5.22 24.44
CA THR A 114 -1.01 3.96 24.91
C THR A 114 -1.01 2.84 23.87
N ASP A 115 -0.47 3.11 22.68
CA ASP A 115 -0.55 2.21 21.53
C ASP A 115 0.42 1.01 21.67
N ALA A 116 -0.15 -0.20 21.71
CA ALA A 116 0.57 -1.47 21.83
C ALA A 116 0.94 -2.12 20.47
N HIS A 117 0.55 -1.52 19.34
CA HIS A 117 0.68 -2.16 18.03
C HIS A 117 2.05 -1.91 17.40
N THR A 118 3.00 -2.82 17.60
CA THR A 118 4.38 -2.68 17.07
C THR A 118 4.55 -3.14 15.62
N VAL A 119 3.62 -3.91 15.07
CA VAL A 119 3.82 -4.58 13.76
C VAL A 119 4.22 -3.61 12.64
N GLY A 120 3.67 -2.39 12.65
CA GLY A 120 4.00 -1.36 11.67
C GLY A 120 5.43 -0.81 11.82
N ILE A 121 5.85 -0.46 13.03
CA ILE A 121 7.20 0.06 13.27
C ILE A 121 8.25 -1.04 13.11
N ASP A 122 7.94 -2.26 13.55
CA ASP A 122 8.79 -3.44 13.41
C ASP A 122 9.04 -3.80 11.94
N ALA A 123 8.05 -3.58 11.07
CA ALA A 123 8.18 -3.79 9.64
C ALA A 123 9.19 -2.83 8.98
N ILE A 124 9.41 -1.64 9.57
CA ILE A 124 10.32 -0.62 9.07
C ILE A 124 11.69 -0.74 9.75
N MET A 125 11.74 -1.05 11.04
CA MET A 125 12.99 -1.05 11.81
C MET A 125 13.72 -2.40 11.73
N ASN A 126 13.03 -3.53 11.91
CA ASN A 126 13.71 -4.81 12.13
C ASN A 126 14.48 -5.30 10.90
N MET A 127 15.60 -6.00 11.13
CA MET A 127 16.47 -6.62 10.12
C MET A 127 15.74 -7.40 9.00
N LYS A 128 14.60 -8.05 9.31
CA LYS A 128 13.80 -8.81 8.33
C LYS A 128 12.97 -7.91 7.40
N GLY A 129 12.53 -6.75 7.91
CA GLY A 129 11.58 -5.85 7.27
C GLY A 129 10.26 -6.51 6.88
N TYR A 130 9.66 -6.03 5.78
CA TYR A 130 8.33 -6.46 5.32
C TYR A 130 8.25 -6.62 3.79
N ALA A 131 7.56 -7.66 3.34
CA ALA A 131 7.29 -7.93 1.92
C ALA A 131 8.52 -7.89 0.97
N GLY A 132 9.70 -8.28 1.47
CA GLY A 132 10.94 -8.28 0.69
C GLY A 132 11.75 -6.98 0.76
N HIS A 133 11.22 -5.94 1.41
CA HIS A 133 11.96 -4.74 1.77
C HIS A 133 12.56 -4.94 3.16
N PHE A 134 13.88 -4.80 3.29
CA PHE A 134 14.55 -4.92 4.58
C PHE A 134 14.32 -3.68 5.46
N GLY A 135 14.33 -3.87 6.78
CA GLY A 135 14.22 -2.76 7.71
C GLY A 135 15.54 -2.05 7.94
N LEU A 136 15.47 -0.89 8.58
CA LEU A 136 16.58 0.06 8.77
C LEU A 136 17.78 -0.53 9.51
N GLU A 137 17.57 -1.47 10.44
CA GLU A 137 18.66 -2.20 11.11
C GLU A 137 19.58 -2.97 10.15
N ARG A 138 19.14 -3.25 8.92
CA ARG A 138 19.92 -3.97 7.91
C ARG A 138 20.78 -3.05 7.02
N TYR A 139 20.55 -1.75 7.07
CA TYR A 139 21.25 -0.79 6.21
C TYR A 139 22.61 -0.44 6.81
N GLU A 140 23.65 -0.53 6.00
CA GLU A 140 24.97 -0.04 6.39
C GLU A 140 24.95 1.49 6.50
N GLY A 141 25.47 2.01 7.61
CA GLY A 141 25.45 3.45 7.89
C GLY A 141 24.16 3.97 8.53
N ILE A 142 23.24 3.10 8.93
CA ILE A 142 22.09 3.45 9.77
C ILE A 142 22.17 2.73 11.11
N GLU A 143 22.08 3.48 12.20
CA GLU A 143 21.93 2.97 13.56
C GLU A 143 20.46 3.14 13.98
N ALA A 144 19.74 2.03 14.09
CA ALA A 144 18.31 2.03 14.39
C ALA A 144 18.05 1.60 15.84
N HIS A 145 17.33 2.43 16.61
CA HIS A 145 16.91 2.15 17.98
C HIS A 145 15.39 2.01 18.05
N ASN A 146 14.90 0.78 18.07
CA ASN A 146 13.48 0.49 18.25
C ASN A 146 13.14 0.41 19.75
N LEU A 147 12.34 1.34 20.25
CA LEU A 147 11.86 1.37 21.63
C LEU A 147 10.60 0.54 21.87
N GLY A 148 10.02 -0.05 20.81
CA GLY A 148 8.83 -0.87 20.90
C GLY A 148 7.55 -0.05 21.06
N SER A 149 6.64 -0.52 21.91
CA SER A 149 5.30 0.05 22.07
C SER A 149 5.08 0.72 23.41
N GLN A 150 4.02 1.54 23.47
CA GLN A 150 3.57 2.23 24.68
C GLN A 150 4.64 3.13 25.29
N VAL A 151 5.42 3.78 24.45
CA VAL A 151 6.52 4.65 24.86
C VAL A 151 5.99 6.07 25.11
N PRO A 152 6.18 6.65 26.31
CA PRO A 152 5.86 8.05 26.56
C PRO A 152 6.66 8.98 25.65
N ASN A 153 6.08 10.11 25.26
CA ASN A 153 6.75 11.07 24.38
C ASN A 153 8.05 11.61 25.02
N GLU A 154 8.07 11.81 26.33
CA GLU A 154 9.23 12.26 27.08
C GLU A 154 10.38 11.24 27.03
N GLU A 155 10.06 9.95 27.11
CA GLU A 155 11.06 8.88 27.02
C GLU A 155 11.64 8.78 25.61
N LEU A 156 10.79 8.92 24.59
CA LEU A 156 11.22 8.96 23.20
C LEU A 156 12.15 10.15 22.93
N VAL A 157 11.79 11.35 23.40
CA VAL A 157 12.60 12.57 23.23
C VAL A 157 13.90 12.48 24.02
N ALA A 158 13.86 11.98 25.26
CA ALA A 158 15.06 11.76 26.06
C ALA A 158 16.02 10.78 25.39
N LYS A 159 15.50 9.69 24.81
CA LYS A 159 16.33 8.75 24.07
C LYS A 159 16.92 9.38 22.82
N ALA A 160 16.13 10.15 22.06
CA ALA A 160 16.60 10.85 20.87
C ALA A 160 17.75 11.81 21.19
N LEU A 161 17.69 12.52 22.33
CA LEU A 161 18.78 13.37 22.81
C LEU A 161 20.01 12.57 23.26
N GLU A 162 19.81 11.44 23.96
CA GLU A 162 20.90 10.57 24.43
C GLU A 162 21.77 10.04 23.28
N VAL A 163 21.14 9.68 22.17
CA VAL A 163 21.81 9.08 21.01
C VAL A 163 22.11 10.06 19.87
N ASP A 164 21.84 11.35 20.07
CA ASP A 164 21.96 12.40 19.05
C ASP A 164 21.25 12.03 17.73
N ALA A 165 19.96 11.68 17.85
CA ALA A 165 19.16 11.13 16.76
C ALA A 165 18.97 12.13 15.60
N ASP A 166 19.22 11.65 14.38
CA ASP A 166 18.97 12.40 13.15
C ASP A 166 17.49 12.34 12.72
N ALA A 167 16.81 11.26 13.09
CA ALA A 167 15.39 11.07 12.78
C ALA A 167 14.63 10.35 13.89
N ILE A 168 13.35 10.71 14.02
CA ILE A 168 12.39 10.05 14.90
C ILE A 168 11.24 9.48 14.05
N LEU A 169 10.98 8.19 14.20
CA LEU A 169 9.88 7.46 13.54
C LEU A 169 8.80 7.10 14.57
N VAL A 170 7.61 7.66 14.42
CA VAL A 170 6.49 7.39 15.31
C VAL A 170 5.43 6.57 14.61
N SER A 171 5.04 5.45 15.21
CA SER A 171 3.91 4.64 14.75
C SER A 171 2.67 4.91 15.61
N GLN A 172 1.54 5.21 14.95
CA GLN A 172 0.24 5.45 15.58
C GLN A 172 -0.86 4.71 14.85
N VAL A 173 -1.45 3.70 15.49
CA VAL A 173 -2.53 2.86 14.96
C VAL A 173 -3.87 3.23 15.61
N VAL A 174 -3.86 3.58 16.89
CA VAL A 174 -5.09 3.88 17.63
C VAL A 174 -5.57 5.30 17.33
N THR A 175 -6.59 5.40 16.49
CA THR A 175 -7.21 6.69 16.11
C THR A 175 -8.50 7.00 16.89
N GLU A 176 -8.93 6.13 17.81
CA GLU A 176 -10.18 6.31 18.56
C GLU A 176 -10.21 7.68 19.28
N LYS A 177 -11.31 8.42 19.12
CA LYS A 177 -11.49 9.78 19.67
C LYS A 177 -10.37 10.75 19.28
N ASN A 178 -9.71 10.51 18.15
CA ASN A 178 -8.56 11.25 17.67
C ASN A 178 -7.36 11.21 18.63
N ALA A 179 -7.17 10.15 19.43
CA ALA A 179 -6.10 10.06 20.43
C ALA A 179 -4.68 10.30 19.87
N HIS A 180 -4.45 9.92 18.60
CA HIS A 180 -3.21 10.19 17.87
C HIS A 180 -2.89 11.69 17.68
N ILE A 181 -3.89 12.56 17.49
CA ILE A 181 -3.68 14.00 17.24
C ILE A 181 -3.05 14.71 18.44
N PRO A 182 -3.64 14.70 19.66
CA PRO A 182 -3.04 15.35 20.81
C PRO A 182 -1.70 14.70 21.19
N ASN A 183 -1.56 13.38 21.05
CA ASN A 183 -0.30 12.70 21.33
C ASN A 183 0.85 13.12 20.38
N LEU A 184 0.57 13.24 19.07
CA LEU A 184 1.56 13.74 18.12
C LEU A 184 1.82 15.25 18.30
N THR A 185 0.82 16.02 18.71
CA THR A 185 0.96 17.45 19.01
C THR A 185 1.87 17.64 20.22
N GLU A 186 1.63 16.90 21.31
CA GLU A 186 2.47 16.89 22.51
C GLU A 186 3.92 16.54 22.18
N LEU A 187 4.16 15.53 21.33
CA LEU A 187 5.51 15.20 20.89
C LEU A 187 6.20 16.38 20.19
N VAL A 188 5.50 17.06 19.28
CA VAL A 188 6.06 18.23 18.58
C VAL A 188 6.35 19.37 19.56
N GLU A 189 5.44 19.64 20.50
CA GLU A 189 5.64 20.65 21.55
C GLU A 189 6.86 20.34 22.42
N LEU A 190 7.08 19.08 22.79
CA LEU A 190 8.26 18.64 23.54
C LEU A 190 9.54 18.83 22.73
N LEU A 191 9.54 18.48 21.44
CA LEU A 191 10.69 18.68 20.55
C LEU A 191 11.03 20.16 20.33
N GLU A 192 10.02 21.03 20.30
CA GLU A 192 10.18 22.48 20.23
C GLU A 192 10.72 23.05 21.55
N ALA A 193 10.22 22.58 22.70
CA ALA A 193 10.67 22.98 24.03
C ALA A 193 12.15 22.62 24.27
N GLU A 194 12.59 21.45 23.81
CA GLU A 194 13.98 21.00 23.88
C GLU A 194 14.88 21.61 22.76
N GLY A 195 14.29 22.37 21.82
CA GLY A 195 15.05 23.07 20.77
C GLY A 195 15.74 22.14 19.75
N ILE A 196 15.15 20.96 19.52
CA ILE A 196 15.66 19.94 18.58
C ILE A 196 14.73 19.71 17.39
N ARG A 197 13.51 20.27 17.39
CA ARG A 197 12.54 20.09 16.31
C ARG A 197 13.11 20.38 14.91
N ASP A 198 13.91 21.43 14.76
CA ASP A 198 14.50 21.84 13.47
C ASP A 198 15.78 21.07 13.10
N LYS A 199 16.31 20.26 14.02
CA LYS A 199 17.58 19.54 13.84
C LYS A 199 17.39 18.09 13.42
N LEU A 200 16.17 17.54 13.53
CA LEU A 200 15.85 16.16 13.22
C LEU A 200 14.71 16.03 12.22
N VAL A 201 14.66 14.89 11.54
CA VAL A 201 13.55 14.50 10.68
C VAL A 201 12.51 13.75 11.50
N LEU A 202 11.32 14.33 11.64
CA LEU A 202 10.20 13.69 12.32
C LEU A 202 9.27 13.07 11.29
N VAL A 203 9.03 11.76 11.39
CA VAL A 203 8.11 11.01 10.54
C VAL A 203 7.08 10.32 11.42
N CYS A 204 5.80 10.48 11.11
CA CYS A 204 4.73 9.72 11.72
C CYS A 204 4.05 8.83 10.66
N GLY A 205 3.65 7.62 11.04
CA GLY A 205 2.96 6.69 10.15
C GLY A 205 2.02 5.76 10.92
N GLY A 206 1.04 5.23 10.21
CA GLY A 206 0.06 4.29 10.74
C GLY A 206 -1.25 4.32 9.95
N PRO A 207 -2.09 3.29 10.10
CA PRO A 207 -3.35 3.13 9.37
C PRO A 207 -4.47 4.08 9.83
#